data_AF-A0A396QJC0-F1
#
_entry.id   AF-A0A396QJC0-F1
#
_cell.length_a   1.000
_cell.length_b   1.000
_cell.length_c   1.000
_cell.angle_alpha   90.00
_cell.angle_beta   90.00
_cell.angle_gamma   90.00
#
_symmetry.space_group_name_H-M   'P 1'
#
loop_
_entity.id
_entity.type
_entity.pdbx_description
1 polymer ?
#
loop_
_entity_poly.entity_id
_entity_poly.type
_entity_poly.pdbx_seq_one_letter_code
_entity_poly.pdbx_strand_id
1 'polypeptide(L)' 'MQGIDCPGGRKRGKGIFLKEEDGLVVVYEEDGQTVYEKTGIAVDSLPEDLQEELKAGKRVKNNRELYSFLENFSS' A
#
# COMPACT_ATOMS: atom_id res chain seq x y z
N MET A 1 -9.15 -15.63 -40.02
CA MET A 1 -9.25 -15.90 -38.57
C MET A 1 -7.84 -16.00 -38.03
N GLN A 2 -7.32 -14.94 -37.39
CA GLN A 2 -6.04 -15.00 -36.70
C GLN A 2 -6.29 -14.65 -35.25
N GLY A 3 -6.42 -15.71 -34.46
CA GLY A 3 -6.29 -15.63 -33.02
C GLY A 3 -4.82 -15.45 -32.69
N ILE A 4 -4.50 -14.30 -32.15
CA ILE A 4 -3.40 -14.19 -31.20
C ILE A 4 -4.06 -13.63 -29.95
N ASP A 5 -4.72 -14.54 -29.23
CA ASP A 5 -5.02 -14.30 -27.82
C ASP A 5 -3.67 -14.13 -27.14
N CYS A 6 -3.37 -12.92 -26.70
CA CYS A 6 -2.26 -12.68 -25.80
C CYS A 6 -2.62 -13.37 -24.49
N PRO A 7 -1.96 -14.46 -24.04
CA PRO A 7 -2.07 -14.85 -22.65
C PRO A 7 -1.23 -13.84 -21.88
N GLY A 8 -1.78 -12.65 -21.69
CA GLY A 8 -1.31 -11.68 -20.72
C GLY A 8 -1.48 -12.34 -19.37
N GLY A 9 -0.48 -13.14 -18.99
CA GLY A 9 -0.44 -13.84 -17.72
C GLY A 9 -0.76 -12.81 -16.65
N ARG A 10 -1.89 -13.02 -15.97
CA ARG A 10 -2.31 -12.22 -14.83
C ARG A 10 -1.14 -12.20 -13.86
N LYS A 11 -0.31 -11.16 -13.94
CA LYS A 11 0.65 -10.83 -12.91
C LYS A 11 -0.23 -10.59 -11.68
N ARG A 12 -0.35 -11.61 -10.84
CA ARG A 12 -0.84 -11.48 -9.47
C ARG A 12 0.11 -10.48 -8.83
N GLY A 13 -0.21 -9.20 -8.96
CA GLY A 13 0.53 -8.13 -8.32
C GLY A 13 0.45 -8.44 -6.85
N LYS A 14 1.61 -8.69 -6.22
CA LYS A 14 1.72 -8.78 -4.78
C LYS A 14 1.35 -7.42 -4.22
N GLY A 15 0.07 -7.26 -3.92
CA GLY A 15 -0.47 -6.06 -3.32
C GLY A 15 0.03 -5.97 -1.88
N ILE A 16 0.18 -4.76 -1.39
CA ILE A 16 0.64 -4.49 -0.03
C ILE A 16 -0.45 -3.65 0.63
N PHE A 17 -0.70 -3.87 1.91
CA PHE A 17 -1.69 -3.13 2.66
C PHE A 17 -1.01 -2.12 3.57
N LEU A 18 -1.45 -0.87 3.55
CA LEU A 18 -1.10 0.09 4.58
C LEU A 18 -2.24 0.16 5.59
N LYS A 19 -1.89 0.09 6.86
CA LYS A 19 -2.82 0.38 7.95
C LYS A 19 -2.13 1.28 8.97
N GLU A 20 -2.95 1.96 9.74
CA GLU A 20 -2.51 2.55 10.99
C GLU A 20 -2.40 1.46 12.06
N GLU A 21 -1.29 1.43 12.79
CA GLU A 21 -1.16 0.70 14.05
C GLU A 21 -0.44 1.57 15.09
N ASP A 22 -1.05 1.75 16.26
CA ASP A 22 -0.55 2.63 17.33
C ASP A 22 -0.25 4.07 16.85
N GLY A 23 -1.07 4.60 15.95
CA GLY A 23 -0.84 5.93 15.38
C GLY A 23 0.36 6.01 14.43
N LEU A 24 0.89 4.88 13.96
CA LEU A 24 2.00 4.79 13.00
C LEU A 24 1.57 4.07 11.73
N VAL A 25 2.10 4.50 10.58
CA VAL A 25 1.88 3.80 9.31
C VAL A 25 2.67 2.50 9.28
N VAL A 26 1.93 1.40 9.25
CA VAL A 26 2.46 0.05 9.15
C VAL A 26 2.06 -0.58 7.83
N VAL A 27 3.03 -1.20 7.18
CA VAL A 27 2.91 -1.87 5.90
C VAL A 27 2.78 -3.36 6.17
N TYR A 28 1.77 -4.00 5.58
CA TYR A 28 1.45 -5.41 5.70
C TYR A 28 1.58 -6.08 4.34
N GLU A 29 2.01 -7.33 4.33
CA GLU A 29 2.08 -8.20 3.15
C GLU A 29 0.72 -8.36 2.45
N GLU A 30 0.69 -9.11 1.34
CA GLU A 30 -0.53 -9.39 0.56
C GLU A 30 -1.66 -10.07 1.37
N ASP A 31 -1.32 -10.72 2.49
CA ASP A 31 -2.27 -11.30 3.43
C ASP A 31 -2.95 -10.27 4.36
N GLY A 32 -2.47 -9.03 4.39
CA GLY A 32 -3.02 -7.94 5.23
C GLY A 32 -2.93 -8.18 6.74
N GLN A 33 -2.18 -9.21 7.14
CA GLN A 33 -2.00 -9.70 8.51
C GLN A 33 -0.52 -9.73 8.91
N THR A 34 0.35 -10.23 8.03
CA THR A 34 1.80 -10.21 8.26
C THR A 34 2.32 -8.80 8.07
N VAL A 35 2.91 -8.23 9.12
CA VAL A 35 3.61 -6.94 9.03
C VAL A 35 4.83 -7.13 8.12
N TYR A 36 4.85 -6.38 7.03
CA TYR A 36 6.00 -6.29 6.13
C TYR A 36 7.05 -5.35 6.71
N GLU A 37 6.64 -4.11 7.03
CA GLU A 37 7.54 -3.07 7.53
C GLU A 37 6.77 -2.01 8.32
N LYS A 38 7.39 -1.48 9.37
CA LYS A 38 6.88 -0.29 10.07
C LYS A 38 7.63 0.92 9.54
N THR A 39 6.93 1.83 8.88
CA THR A 39 7.57 3.03 8.30
C THR A 39 8.04 4.01 9.38
N GLY A 40 7.48 3.93 10.60
CA GLY A 40 7.76 4.86 11.69
C GLY A 40 7.13 6.24 11.50
N ILE A 41 6.33 6.44 10.45
CA ILE A 41 5.65 7.70 10.16
C ILE A 41 4.40 7.78 11.02
N ALA A 42 4.25 8.84 11.81
CA ALA A 42 3.04 9.07 12.59
C ALA A 42 1.87 9.42 11.67
N VAL A 43 0.75 8.71 11.78
CA VAL A 43 -0.47 9.03 11.01
C VAL A 43 -1.01 10.41 11.39
N ASP A 44 -0.79 10.84 12.63
CA ASP A 44 -1.13 12.18 13.10
C ASP A 44 -0.41 13.30 12.33
N SER A 45 0.75 12.98 11.74
CA SER A 45 1.49 13.91 10.87
C SER A 45 0.95 13.93 9.43
N LEU A 46 0.03 13.02 9.09
CA LEU A 46 -0.58 12.91 7.77
C LEU A 46 -1.93 13.63 7.78
N PRO A 47 -2.39 14.14 6.62
CA PRO A 47 -3.71 14.77 6.51
C PRO A 47 -4.86 13.79 6.84
N GLU A 48 -5.97 14.32 7.37
CA GLU A 48 -7.13 13.53 7.83
C GLU A 48 -7.65 12.56 6.76
N ASP A 49 -7.73 12.99 5.49
CA ASP A 49 -8.15 12.12 4.38
C ASP A 49 -7.33 10.83 4.31
N LEU A 50 -6.01 10.94 4.51
CA LEU A 50 -5.10 9.80 4.44
C LEU A 50 -5.20 8.94 5.69
N GLN A 51 -5.39 9.56 6.87
CA GLN A 51 -5.64 8.82 8.09
C GLN A 51 -6.89 7.96 7.97
N GLU A 52 -7.96 8.49 7.37
CA GLU A 52 -9.17 7.71 7.06
C GLU A 52 -8.88 6.58 6.08
N GLU A 53 -8.09 6.82 5.02
CA GLU A 53 -7.69 5.75 4.09
C GLU A 53 -6.86 4.65 4.77
N LEU A 54 -5.97 5.01 5.69
CA LEU A 54 -5.15 4.07 6.46
C LEU A 54 -6.00 3.29 7.46
N LYS A 55 -6.95 3.94 8.13
CA LYS A 55 -7.95 3.29 9.00
C LYS A 55 -8.85 2.34 8.23
N ALA A 56 -9.23 2.69 6.99
CA ALA A 56 -9.98 1.82 6.10
C ALA A 56 -9.14 0.64 5.57
N GLY A 57 -7.80 0.74 5.62
CA GLY A 57 -6.88 -0.25 5.10
C GLY A 57 -6.63 -0.05 3.61
N LYS A 58 -5.73 0.90 3.28
CA LYS A 58 -5.37 1.23 1.91
C LYS A 58 -4.56 0.11 1.28
N ARG A 59 -4.99 -0.38 0.11
CA ARG A 59 -4.21 -1.36 -0.66
C ARG A 59 -3.44 -0.68 -1.78
N VAL A 60 -2.12 -0.84 -1.78
CA VAL A 60 -1.22 -0.37 -2.85
C VAL A 60 -0.81 -1.52 -3.74
N LYS A 61 -0.50 -1.19 -5.00
CA LYS A 61 -0.13 -2.21 -5.99
C LYS A 61 1.24 -2.81 -5.70
N ASN A 62 2.24 -1.97 -5.38
CA ASN A 62 3.64 -2.37 -5.19
C ASN A 62 4.38 -1.41 -4.22
N ASN A 63 5.55 -1.82 -3.71
CA ASN A 63 6.39 -0.99 -2.83
C ASN A 63 6.79 0.36 -3.46
N ARG A 64 6.93 0.42 -4.78
CA ARG A 64 7.29 1.68 -5.47
C ARG A 64 6.19 2.74 -5.32
N GLU A 65 4.92 2.36 -5.45
CA GLU A 65 3.81 3.29 -5.20
C GLU A 65 3.75 3.67 -3.72
N LEU A 66 3.96 2.70 -2.82
CA LEU A 66 4.06 2.97 -1.38
C LEU A 66 5.11 4.05 -1.09
N TYR A 67 6.37 3.85 -1.49
CA TYR A 67 7.44 4.81 -1.22
C TYR A 67 7.18 6.16 -1.89
N SER A 68 6.65 6.16 -3.12
CA SER A 68 6.27 7.40 -3.79
C SER A 68 5.13 8.14 -3.06
N PHE A 69 4.20 7.42 -2.45
CA PHE A 69 3.19 8.00 -1.57
C PHE A 69 3.86 8.59 -0.33
N LEU A 70 4.69 7.82 0.39
CA LEU A 70 5.37 8.26 1.61
C LEU A 70 6.27 9.49 1.39
N GLU A 71 7.02 9.54 0.29
CA GLU A 71 7.84 10.70 -0.08
C GLU A 71 7.01 11.97 -0.31
N ASN A 72 5.81 11.85 -0.88
CA ASN A 72 4.94 13.01 -1.10
C ASN A 72 4.47 13.66 0.21
N PHE A 73 4.49 12.93 1.32
CA PHE A 73 4.09 13.43 2.64
C PHE A 73 5.26 13.93 3.48
N SER A 74 6.49 13.46 3.23
CA SER A 74 7.70 13.85 3.96
C SER A 74 8.38 15.08 3.33
N SER A 75 7.61 16.17 3.12
CA SER A 75 8.15 17.44 2.63
C SER A 75 8.46 18.44 3.72
#